data_AF-A0A6B9YLC3-F1
#
_entry.id   AF-A0A6B9YLC3-F1
#
_cell.length_a   1.000
_cell.length_b   1.000
_cell.length_c   1.000
_cell.angle_alpha   90.00
_cell.angle_beta   90.00
_cell.angle_gamma   90.00
#
_symmetry.space_group_name_H-M   'P 1'
#
loop_
_entity.id
_entity.type
_entity.pdbx_description
1 polymer ?
#
loop_
_entity_poly.entity_id
_entity_poly.type
_entity_poly.pdbx_seq_one_letter_code
_entity_poly.pdbx_strand_id
1 'polypeptide(L)' 'MRRLTDLISESFIWGVGITRPRPGQERMAALYITATLVASILAAVGMFFLLLHRI' A
#
# COMPACT_ATOMS: atom_id res chain seq x y z
N MET A 1 -13.38 8.99 12.24
CA MET A 1 -12.57 8.87 11.00
C MET A 1 -11.10 8.50 11.28
N ARG A 2 -10.41 9.11 12.27
CA ARG A 2 -9.00 8.78 12.60
C ARG A 2 -8.71 7.29 12.87
N ARG A 3 -9.58 6.58 13.60
CA ARG A 3 -9.35 5.18 14.01
C ARG A 3 -9.21 4.16 12.86
N LEU A 4 -9.99 4.31 11.78
CA LEU A 4 -9.90 3.39 10.63
C LEU A 4 -8.64 3.62 9.83
N THR A 5 -8.30 4.90 9.59
CA THR A 5 -7.07 5.29 8.90
C THR A 5 -5.83 4.86 9.68
N ASP A 6 -5.85 4.98 11.01
CA ASP A 6 -4.77 4.51 11.88
C ASP A 6 -4.59 3.00 11.79
N LEU A 7 -5.69 2.23 11.81
CA LEU A 7 -5.65 0.76 11.75
C LEU A 7 -5.16 0.25 10.39
N ILE A 8 -5.58 0.91 9.30
CA ILE A 8 -5.07 0.62 7.95
C ILE A 8 -3.58 0.99 7.85
N SER A 9 -3.19 2.14 8.40
CA SER A 9 -1.79 2.56 8.40
C SER A 9 -0.92 1.63 9.23
N GLU A 10 -1.40 1.16 10.37
CA GLU A 10 -0.68 0.28 11.28
C GLU A 10 -0.55 -1.14 10.73
N SER A 11 -1.62 -1.68 10.12
CA SER A 11 -1.56 -2.96 9.39
C SER A 11 -0.65 -2.87 8.16
N PHE A 12 -0.58 -1.73 7.48
CA PHE A 12 0.36 -1.51 6.39
C PHE A 12 1.80 -1.37 6.89
N ILE A 13 2.03 -0.63 7.98
CA ILE A 13 3.33 -0.50 8.65
C ILE A 13 3.87 -1.88 9.02
N TRP A 14 3.01 -2.73 9.61
CA TRP A 14 3.36 -4.10 9.99
C TRP A 14 3.55 -5.02 8.78
N GLY A 15 2.64 -4.97 7.81
CA GLY A 15 2.65 -5.85 6.64
C GLY A 15 3.80 -5.57 5.68
N VAL A 16 4.24 -4.31 5.59
CA VAL A 16 5.33 -3.89 4.71
C VAL A 16 6.65 -3.70 5.47
N GLY A 17 6.64 -3.80 6.80
CA GLY A 17 7.84 -3.74 7.65
C GLY A 17 8.49 -2.36 7.72
N ILE A 18 7.69 -1.28 7.61
CA ILE A 18 8.19 0.10 7.66
C ILE A 18 8.02 0.71 9.06
N THR A 19 8.98 1.52 9.49
CA THR A 19 8.92 2.23 10.77
C THR A 19 7.89 3.37 10.70
N ARG A 20 7.19 3.64 11.81
CA ARG A 20 6.21 4.74 11.88
C ARG A 20 6.86 6.07 11.46
N PRO A 21 6.25 6.84 10.53
CA PRO A 21 6.86 8.07 10.04
C PRO A 21 6.96 9.13 11.12
N ARG A 22 8.05 9.92 11.08
CA ARG A 22 8.29 11.02 12.02
C ARG A 22 7.37 12.21 11.73
N PRO A 23 7.05 13.05 12.75
CA PRO A 23 6.30 14.29 12.53
C PRO A 23 6.97 15.14 11.45
N GLY A 24 6.22 15.53 10.42
CA GLY A 24 6.73 16.24 9.23
C GLY A 24 7.02 15.37 8.01
N GLN A 25 7.05 14.03 8.15
CA GLN A 25 7.20 13.10 7.02
C GLN A 25 5.89 12.40 6.62
N GLU A 26 4.77 12.77 7.25
CA GLU A 26 3.45 12.15 7.05
C GLU A 26 3.01 12.16 5.58
N ARG A 27 3.23 13.28 4.89
CA ARG A 27 2.86 13.42 3.47
C ARG A 27 3.66 12.49 2.57
N MET A 28 4.95 12.33 2.86
CA MET A 28 5.83 11.44 2.09
C MET A 28 5.47 9.97 2.34
N ALA A 29 5.18 9.62 3.60
CA ALA A 29 4.72 8.28 3.95
C ALA A 29 3.39 7.94 3.28
N ALA A 30 2.41 8.85 3.30
CA ALA A 30 1.14 8.67 2.62
C ALA A 30 1.30 8.44 1.12
N LEU A 31 2.20 9.19 0.46
CA LEU A 31 2.51 8.98 -0.95
C LEU A 31 3.14 7.61 -1.21
N TYR A 32 4.08 7.19 -0.37
CA TYR A 32 4.73 5.88 -0.51
C TYR A 32 3.75 4.72 -0.34
N ILE A 33 2.90 4.78 0.68
CA ILE A 33 1.85 3.80 0.95
C ILE A 33 0.89 3.72 -0.24
N THR A 34 0.41 4.88 -0.71
CA THR A 34 -0.52 4.95 -1.84
C THR A 34 0.10 4.39 -3.11
N ALA A 35 1.34 4.78 -3.43
CA ALA A 35 2.05 4.29 -4.61
C ALA A 35 2.26 2.77 -4.56
N THR A 36 2.68 2.23 -3.41
CA THR A 36 2.89 0.80 -3.20
C THR A 36 1.59 0.02 -3.34
N LEU A 37 0.49 0.52 -2.77
CA LEU A 37 -0.83 -0.08 -2.89
C LEU A 37 -1.29 -0.12 -4.35
N VAL A 38 -1.19 1.00 -5.06
CA VAL A 38 -1.56 1.09 -6.48
C VAL A 38 -0.72 0.13 -7.33
N ALA A 39 0.61 0.11 -7.12
CA ALA A 39 1.49 -0.80 -7.84
C ALA A 39 1.15 -2.27 -7.58
N SER A 40 0.80 -2.63 -6.35
CA SER A 40 0.40 -3.98 -5.97
C SER A 40 -0.91 -4.40 -6.65
N ILE A 41 -1.90 -3.51 -6.68
CA ILE A 41 -3.17 -3.73 -7.39
C ILE A 41 -2.92 -3.92 -8.89
N LEU A 42 -2.13 -3.03 -9.51
CA LEU A 42 -1.80 -3.13 -10.94
C LEU A 42 -1.04 -4.42 -11.26
N ALA A 43 -0.13 -4.86 -10.39
CA ALA A 43 0.59 -6.12 -10.56
C ALA A 43 -0.36 -7.33 -10.50
N ALA A 44 -1.27 -7.35 -9.53
CA ALA A 44 -2.26 -8.42 -9.41
C ALA A 44 -3.21 -8.48 -10.63
N VAL A 45 -3.73 -7.33 -11.06
CA VAL A 45 -4.58 -7.22 -12.25
C VAL A 45 -3.83 -7.61 -13.52
N GLY A 46 -2.60 -7.12 -13.68
CA GLY A 46 -1.74 -7.47 -14.81
C GLY A 46 -1.44 -8.96 -14.87
N MET A 47 -1.13 -9.58 -13.73
CA MET A 47 -0.89 -11.02 -13.63
C MET A 47 -2.15 -11.83 -13.96
N PHE A 48 -3.33 -11.38 -13.49
CA PHE A 48 -4.60 -12.00 -13.83
C PHE A 48 -4.85 -12.01 -15.35
N PHE A 49 -4.69 -10.86 -16.03
CA PHE A 49 -4.85 -10.80 -17.49
C PHE A 49 -3.80 -11.60 -18.24
N LEU A 50 -2.56 -11.63 -17.77
CA LEU A 50 -1.48 -12.42 -18.35
C LEU A 50 -1.82 -13.92 -18.28
N LEU A 51 -2.29 -14.39 -17.12
CA LEU A 51 -2.75 -15.77 -16.93
C LEU A 51 -3.95 -16.10 -17.83
N LEU A 52 -4.93 -15.19 -17.91
CA LEU A 52 -6.12 -15.38 -18.75
C LEU A 52 -5.77 -15.43 -20.24
N HIS A 53 -4.79 -14.67 -20.70
CA HIS A 53 -4.30 -14.74 -22.09
C HIS A 53 -3.51 -16.03 -22.39
N ARG A 54 -2.92 -16.66 -21.37
CA ARG A 54 -2.12 -17.88 -21.53
C ARG A 54 -2.91 -19.19 -21.45
N ILE A 55 -4.16 -19.14 -20.95
CA ILE A 55 -5.09 -20.27 -20.87
C ILE A 55 -5.99 -20.24 -22.10
#